data_AF-A0A972AWI9-F1
#
_entry.id   AF-A0A972AWI9-F1
#
_cell.length_a   1.000
_cell.length_b   1.000
_cell.length_c   1.000
_cell.angle_alpha   90.00
_cell.angle_beta   90.00
_cell.angle_gamma   90.00
#
_symmetry.space_group_name_H-M   'P 1'
#
loop_
_entity.id
_entity.type
_entity.pdbx_description
1 polymer ?
#
loop_
_entity_poly.entity_id
_entity_poly.type
_entity_poly.pdbx_seq_one_letter_code
_entity_poly.pdbx_strand_id
1 'polypeptide(L)'
;MRKVAFVVMLILFIVIDVYTLWLMSPDFLFPKISLYVINQDDYIMESVKEYFHIEYDISKIVYQQGFPDGYSLDIYDVAGEKHEEFDDTFNVAESDKIQQYFLNLKPDSPKYLRLFEAELIIEFCVIAVIIIANIRKNRRKHLGNCS
;
A
#
# COMPACT_ATOMS: atom_id res chain seq x y z
N MET A 1 -15.75 29.57 -14.67
CA MET A 1 -14.55 29.02 -15.35
C MET A 1 -14.83 28.96 -16.84
N ARG A 2 -13.93 29.45 -17.70
CA ARG A 2 -14.04 29.16 -19.15
C ARG A 2 -14.07 27.63 -19.28
N LYS A 3 -14.98 27.09 -20.10
CA LYS A 3 -15.12 25.63 -20.31
C LYS A 3 -13.76 24.94 -20.52
N VAL A 4 -12.83 25.65 -21.18
CA VAL A 4 -11.43 25.27 -21.38
C VAL A 4 -10.68 24.95 -20.08
N ALA A 5 -10.79 25.79 -19.04
CA ALA A 5 -10.11 25.56 -17.77
C ALA A 5 -10.61 24.30 -17.04
N PHE A 6 -11.90 23.98 -17.18
CA PHE A 6 -12.47 22.75 -16.63
C PHE A 6 -11.97 21.51 -17.39
N VAL A 7 -11.89 21.58 -18.71
CA VAL A 7 -11.34 20.51 -19.54
C VAL A 7 -9.85 20.28 -19.24
N VAL A 8 -9.06 21.35 -19.11
CA VAL A 8 -7.63 21.25 -18.75
C VAL A 8 -7.45 20.62 -17.37
N MET A 9 -8.27 21.02 -16.39
CA MET A 9 -8.23 20.43 -15.05
C MET A 9 -8.57 18.94 -15.05
N LEU A 10 -9.58 18.50 -15.80
CA LEU A 10 -9.90 17.07 -15.94
C LEU A 10 -8.77 16.28 -16.58
N ILE A 11 -8.10 16.84 -17.59
CA ILE A 11 -6.94 16.20 -18.21
C ILE A 11 -5.80 16.05 -17.18
N LEU A 12 -5.57 17.07 -16.34
CA LEU A 12 -4.55 17.00 -15.29
C LEU A 12 -4.85 15.91 -14.26
N PHE A 13 -6.10 15.78 -13.81
CA PHE A 13 -6.55 14.70 -12.93
C PHE A 13 -6.27 13.31 -13.53
N ILE A 14 -6.70 13.09 -14.77
CA ILE A 14 -6.44 11.82 -15.47
C ILE A 14 -4.93 11.52 -15.57
N VAL A 15 -4.11 12.54 -15.85
CA VAL A 15 -2.65 12.35 -15.94
C VAL A 15 -2.04 11.99 -14.59
N ILE A 16 -2.50 12.62 -13.50
CA ILE A 16 -2.06 12.32 -12.14
C ILE A 16 -2.49 10.90 -11.75
N ASP A 17 -3.76 10.55 -11.96
CA ASP A 17 -4.30 9.22 -11.67
C ASP A 17 -3.53 8.11 -12.38
N VAL A 18 -3.28 8.28 -13.70
CA VAL A 18 -2.54 7.29 -14.49
C VAL A 18 -1.10 7.14 -13.98
N TYR A 19 -0.47 8.25 -13.58
CA TYR A 19 0.87 8.24 -13.01
C TYR A 19 0.90 7.53 -11.65
N THR A 20 -0.02 7.85 -10.75
CA THR A 20 -0.13 7.21 -9.43
C THR A 20 -0.48 5.73 -9.56
N LEU A 21 -1.36 5.36 -10.49
CA LEU A 21 -1.71 3.96 -10.78
C LEU A 21 -0.49 3.19 -11.31
N TRP A 22 0.33 3.83 -12.16
CA TRP A 22 1.59 3.23 -12.62
C TRP A 22 2.58 3.04 -11.46
N LEU A 23 2.71 4.02 -10.56
CA LEU A 23 3.53 3.90 -9.34
C LEU A 23 3.01 2.84 -8.35
N MET A 24 1.69 2.64 -8.30
CA MET A 24 1.06 1.59 -7.50
C MET A 24 1.18 0.21 -8.17
N SER A 25 1.36 0.14 -9.49
CA SER A 25 1.38 -1.12 -10.23
C SER A 25 2.37 -2.16 -9.70
N PRO A 26 3.59 -1.82 -9.24
CA PRO A 26 4.49 -2.79 -8.63
C PRO A 26 3.92 -3.31 -7.31
N ASP A 27 3.37 -2.44 -6.47
CA ASP A 27 2.78 -2.82 -5.17
C ASP A 27 1.47 -3.62 -5.33
N PHE A 28 0.74 -3.44 -6.44
CA PHE A 28 -0.50 -4.16 -6.75
C PHE A 28 -0.25 -5.50 -7.45
N LEU A 29 0.70 -5.54 -8.40
CA LEU A 29 1.05 -6.76 -9.15
C LEU A 29 2.01 -7.66 -8.37
N PHE A 30 2.83 -7.06 -7.50
CA PHE A 30 3.76 -7.74 -6.62
C PHE A 30 3.59 -7.19 -5.21
N PRO A 31 2.53 -7.58 -4.48
CA PRO A 31 2.28 -7.11 -3.12
C PRO A 31 3.46 -7.47 -2.22
N LYS A 32 4.43 -6.56 -2.11
CA LYS A 32 5.54 -6.65 -1.19
C LYS A 32 5.07 -6.18 0.16
N ILE A 33 4.50 -7.08 0.94
CA ILE A 33 4.31 -6.84 2.37
C ILE A 33 5.70 -6.84 2.99
N SER A 34 6.29 -5.66 3.20
CA SER A 34 7.51 -5.49 3.99
C SER A 34 7.14 -5.12 5.42
N LEU A 35 7.18 -6.08 6.34
CA LEU A 35 6.90 -5.82 7.75
C LEU A 35 8.19 -5.59 8.51
N TYR A 36 8.30 -4.41 9.11
CA TYR A 36 9.41 -4.07 10.00
C TYR A 36 9.02 -4.47 11.42
N VAL A 37 9.44 -5.65 11.86
CA VAL A 37 9.19 -6.09 13.24
C VAL A 37 10.47 -5.86 14.05
N ILE A 38 10.41 -4.88 14.96
CA ILE A 38 11.46 -4.60 15.96
C ILE A 38 10.86 -5.03 17.31
N ASN A 39 11.60 -5.81 18.10
CA ASN A 39 11.11 -6.57 19.27
C ASN A 39 10.10 -7.65 18.89
N GLN A 40 10.57 -8.70 18.23
CA GLN A 40 9.74 -9.86 17.93
C GLN A 40 9.27 -10.58 19.21
N ASP A 41 8.13 -11.26 19.11
CA ASP A 41 7.69 -12.26 20.07
C ASP A 41 8.70 -13.43 20.05
N ASP A 42 9.17 -13.91 21.20
CA ASP A 42 10.17 -15.00 21.29
C ASP A 42 9.75 -16.21 20.44
N TYR A 43 8.44 -16.44 20.31
CA TYR A 43 7.86 -17.52 19.53
C TYR A 43 8.20 -17.49 18.03
N ILE A 44 8.10 -16.33 17.36
CA ILE A 44 8.38 -16.27 15.91
C ILE A 44 9.87 -16.37 15.64
N MET A 45 10.69 -15.84 16.55
CA MET A 45 12.14 -15.88 16.42
C MET A 45 12.67 -17.32 16.56
N GLU A 46 12.16 -18.08 17.54
CA GLU A 46 12.48 -19.50 17.68
C GLU A 46 12.01 -20.33 16.48
N SER A 47 10.79 -20.06 15.98
CA SER A 47 10.24 -20.75 14.80
C SER A 47 11.08 -20.51 13.54
N VAL A 48 11.52 -19.27 13.30
CA VAL A 48 12.40 -18.93 12.15
C VAL A 48 13.77 -19.57 12.31
N LYS A 49 14.35 -19.53 13.52
CA LYS A 49 15.66 -20.14 13.79
C LYS A 49 15.64 -21.66 13.57
N GLU A 50 14.59 -22.33 14.04
CA GLU A 50 14.42 -23.78 13.89
C GLU A 50 14.25 -24.16 12.41
N TYR A 51 13.37 -23.45 11.69
CA TYR A 51 13.02 -23.76 10.31
C TYR A 51 14.17 -23.52 9.31
N PHE A 52 14.87 -22.39 9.42
CA PHE A 52 16.00 -22.05 8.54
C PHE A 52 17.36 -22.50 9.09
N HIS A 53 17.38 -23.23 10.21
CA HIS A 53 18.60 -23.70 10.87
C HIS A 53 19.62 -22.59 11.17
N ILE A 54 19.14 -21.47 11.72
CA ILE A 54 19.93 -20.29 12.03
C ILE A 54 20.50 -20.39 13.45
N GLU A 55 21.83 -20.29 13.58
CA GLU A 55 22.53 -20.35 14.87
C GLU A 55 22.82 -18.97 15.50
N TYR A 56 22.71 -17.88 14.74
CA TYR A 56 23.01 -16.53 15.22
C TYR A 56 21.80 -15.84 15.86
N ASP A 57 22.06 -14.77 16.62
CA ASP A 57 21.00 -13.97 17.23
C ASP A 57 20.43 -12.95 16.24
N ILE A 58 19.10 -12.94 16.17
CA ILE A 58 18.34 -12.12 15.22
C ILE A 58 17.97 -10.81 15.91
N SER A 59 18.31 -9.68 15.31
CA SER A 59 17.90 -8.36 15.77
C SER A 59 16.61 -7.89 15.10
N LYS A 60 16.40 -8.28 13.83
CA LYS A 60 15.30 -7.81 13.00
C LYS A 60 15.02 -8.80 11.88
N ILE A 61 13.73 -8.96 11.56
CA ILE A 61 13.29 -9.70 10.37
C ILE A 61 12.43 -8.75 9.54
N VAL A 62 12.70 -8.70 8.23
CA VAL A 62 11.82 -8.09 7.25
C VAL A 62 11.24 -9.19 6.39
N TYR A 63 9.96 -9.49 6.63
CA TYR A 63 9.19 -10.38 5.79
C TYR A 63 8.93 -9.70 4.45
N GLN A 64 9.00 -10.45 3.36
CA GLN A 64 8.61 -10.04 2.02
C GLN A 64 7.77 -11.17 1.41
N GLN A 65 6.53 -10.88 1.05
CA GLN A 65 5.71 -11.87 0.35
C GLN A 65 6.26 -12.10 -1.07
N GLY A 66 6.51 -13.36 -1.43
CA GLY A 66 6.91 -13.78 -2.76
C GLY A 66 5.69 -13.97 -3.67
N PHE A 67 5.86 -13.70 -4.97
CA PHE A 67 4.86 -14.00 -6.01
C PHE A 67 5.44 -15.06 -6.96
N PRO A 68 4.67 -16.07 -7.40
CA PRO A 68 3.25 -16.32 -7.18
C PRO A 68 2.91 -16.93 -5.81
N ASP A 69 3.86 -17.62 -5.19
CA ASP A 69 3.72 -18.29 -3.89
C ASP A 69 5.06 -18.24 -3.14
N GLY A 70 5.02 -18.38 -1.81
CA GLY A 70 6.21 -18.32 -0.93
C GLY A 70 6.46 -16.96 -0.27
N TYR A 71 7.57 -16.86 0.45
CA TYR A 71 8.02 -15.63 1.09
C TYR A 71 9.54 -15.58 1.22
N SER A 72 10.08 -14.37 1.35
CA SER A 72 11.48 -14.13 1.69
C SER A 72 11.55 -13.44 3.05
N LEU A 73 12.58 -13.78 3.82
CA LEU A 73 12.94 -13.10 5.06
C LEU A 73 14.32 -12.46 4.90
N ASP A 74 14.37 -11.15 5.02
CA ASP A 74 15.63 -10.44 5.27
C ASP A 74 15.88 -10.43 6.78
N ILE A 75 16.80 -11.27 7.25
CA ILE A 75 17.15 -11.45 8.66
C ILE A 75 18.41 -10.66 8.95
N TYR A 76 18.36 -9.81 9.97
CA TYR A 76 19.51 -9.02 10.42
C TYR A 76 20.02 -9.60 11.72
N ASP A 77 21.33 -9.83 11.80
CA ASP A 77 21.97 -10.23 13.05
C ASP A 77 22.11 -9.04 14.02
N VAL A 78 22.66 -9.28 15.22
CA VAL A 78 22.95 -8.23 16.21
C VAL A 78 24.05 -7.25 15.78
N ALA A 79 24.92 -7.63 14.84
CA ALA A 79 25.93 -6.76 14.25
C ALA A 79 25.37 -5.88 13.10
N GLY A 80 24.15 -6.16 12.64
CA GLY A 80 23.48 -5.50 11.53
C GLY A 80 23.79 -6.10 10.15
N GLU A 81 24.45 -7.26 10.08
CA GLU A 81 24.63 -8.01 8.85
C GLU A 81 23.31 -8.59 8.36
N LYS A 82 23.09 -8.54 7.04
CA LYS A 82 21.87 -8.99 6.39
C LYS A 82 22.07 -10.40 5.82
N HIS A 83 21.15 -11.30 6.16
CA HIS A 83 21.03 -12.65 5.62
C HIS A 83 19.67 -12.78 4.94
N GLU A 84 19.65 -13.26 3.69
CA GLU A 84 18.42 -13.45 2.92
C GLU A 84 18.05 -14.93 2.92
N GLU A 85 16.89 -15.24 3.48
CA GLU A 85 16.28 -16.56 3.43
C GLU A 85 15.04 -16.54 2.53
N PHE A 86 14.80 -17.62 1.81
CA PHE A 86 13.66 -17.76 0.91
C PHE A 86 13.02 -19.12 1.07
N ASP A 87 11.70 -19.14 1.10
CA ASP A 87 10.90 -20.35 1.21
C ASP A 87 9.73 -20.30 0.21
N ASP A 88 9.73 -21.28 -0.70
CA ASP A 88 8.67 -21.56 -1.67
C ASP A 88 7.99 -22.91 -1.42
N THR A 89 8.21 -23.51 -0.25
CA THR A 89 7.71 -24.85 0.07
C THR A 89 6.23 -24.80 0.40
N PHE A 90 5.42 -25.55 -0.35
CA PHE A 90 3.98 -25.62 -0.13
C PHE A 90 3.59 -26.63 0.96
N ASN A 91 2.62 -26.25 1.82
CA ASN A 91 2.01 -27.10 2.85
C ASN A 91 2.98 -27.63 3.92
N VAL A 92 4.09 -26.94 4.17
CA VAL A 92 4.94 -27.25 5.33
C VAL A 92 4.38 -26.51 6.54
N ALA A 93 3.93 -27.27 7.54
CA ALA A 93 3.19 -26.72 8.68
C ALA A 93 3.95 -25.62 9.45
N GLU A 94 5.28 -25.66 9.47
CA GLU A 94 6.13 -24.63 10.08
C GLU A 94 6.22 -23.37 9.23
N SER A 95 6.47 -23.54 7.92
CA SER A 95 6.43 -22.46 6.93
C SER A 95 5.08 -21.71 6.94
N ASP A 96 3.97 -22.45 6.94
CA ASP A 96 2.62 -21.89 6.98
C ASP A 96 2.39 -21.04 8.24
N LYS A 97 2.93 -21.46 9.40
CA LYS A 97 2.83 -20.70 10.66
C LYS A 97 3.61 -19.39 10.59
N ILE A 98 4.83 -19.43 10.05
CA ILE A 98 5.67 -18.24 9.87
C ILE A 98 4.96 -17.25 8.93
N GLN A 99 4.49 -17.75 7.78
CA GLN A 99 3.78 -16.95 6.80
C GLN A 99 2.49 -16.35 7.38
N GLN A 100 1.67 -17.14 8.09
CA GLN A 100 0.45 -16.64 8.74
C GLN A 100 0.72 -15.59 9.81
N TYR A 101 1.79 -15.74 10.60
CA TYR A 101 2.18 -14.73 11.59
C TYR A 101 2.38 -13.36 10.92
N PHE A 102 3.19 -13.31 9.86
CA PHE A 102 3.45 -12.07 9.14
C PHE A 102 2.21 -11.55 8.40
N LEU A 103 1.38 -12.42 7.81
CA LEU A 103 0.13 -11.98 7.19
C LEU A 103 -0.89 -11.39 8.18
N ASN A 104 -0.89 -11.87 9.43
CA ASN A 104 -1.77 -11.38 10.49
C ASN A 104 -1.31 -10.05 11.09
N LEU A 105 -0.02 -9.71 10.98
CA LEU A 105 0.47 -8.38 11.29
C LEU A 105 -0.05 -7.44 10.21
N LYS A 106 -1.11 -6.67 10.53
CA LYS A 106 -1.72 -5.69 9.60
C LYS A 106 -0.61 -4.90 8.87
N PRO A 107 -0.37 -5.17 7.58
CA PRO A 107 0.68 -4.47 6.87
C PRO A 107 0.25 -3.01 6.72
N ASP A 108 1.20 -2.10 6.87
CA ASP A 108 0.96 -0.71 6.50
C ASP A 108 0.54 -0.68 5.04
N SER A 109 -0.64 -0.12 4.75
CA SER A 109 -1.10 -0.03 3.36
C SER A 109 -0.06 0.68 2.49
N PRO A 110 0.20 0.20 1.25
CA PRO A 110 1.26 0.72 0.41
C PRO A 110 1.19 2.24 0.26
N LYS A 111 2.34 2.90 0.28
CA LYS A 111 2.43 4.36 0.23
C LYS A 111 1.64 4.95 -0.94
N TYR A 112 1.74 4.34 -2.13
CA TYR A 112 1.07 4.82 -3.33
C TYR A 112 -0.43 4.50 -3.37
N LEU A 113 -0.87 3.43 -2.67
CA LEU A 113 -2.29 3.18 -2.47
C LEU A 113 -2.92 4.29 -1.60
N ARG A 114 -2.27 4.67 -0.49
CA ARG A 114 -2.72 5.80 0.35
C ARG A 114 -2.76 7.11 -0.44
N LEU A 115 -1.78 7.33 -1.31
CA LEU A 115 -1.70 8.52 -2.16
C LEU A 115 -2.86 8.56 -3.17
N PHE A 116 -3.13 7.43 -3.83
CA PHE A 116 -4.25 7.29 -4.78
C PHE A 116 -5.61 7.50 -4.11
N GLU A 117 -5.83 6.94 -2.92
CA GLU A 117 -7.06 7.17 -2.15
C GLU A 117 -7.25 8.66 -1.82
N ALA A 118 -6.19 9.36 -1.42
CA ALA A 118 -6.24 10.79 -1.13
C ALA A 118 -6.51 11.63 -2.38
N GLU A 119 -5.91 11.28 -3.52
CA GLU A 119 -6.16 11.91 -4.82
C GLU A 119 -7.63 11.81 -5.20
N LEU A 120 -8.21 10.60 -5.19
CA LEU A 120 -9.63 10.37 -5.48
C LEU A 120 -10.57 11.17 -4.57
N ILE A 121 -10.26 11.26 -3.27
CA ILE A 121 -11.06 12.06 -2.32
C ILE A 121 -11.03 13.54 -2.69
N ILE A 122 -9.84 14.09 -2.99
CA ILE A 122 -9.67 15.50 -3.37
C ILE A 122 -10.43 15.80 -4.67
N GLU A 123 -10.29 14.94 -5.68
CA GLU A 123 -10.99 15.09 -6.95
C GLU A 123 -12.51 15.10 -6.77
N PHE A 124 -13.02 14.15 -5.98
CA PHE A 124 -14.44 14.08 -5.67
C PHE A 124 -14.93 15.36 -4.97
N CYS A 125 -14.16 15.89 -4.02
CA CYS A 125 -14.47 17.16 -3.37
C CYS A 125 -14.51 18.34 -4.36
N VAL A 126 -13.54 18.44 -5.28
CA VAL A 126 -13.49 19.52 -6.28
C VAL A 126 -14.71 19.45 -7.21
N ILE A 127 -15.04 18.26 -7.71
CA ILE A 127 -16.21 18.05 -8.58
C ILE A 127 -17.50 18.41 -7.84
N ALA A 128 -17.66 17.96 -6.59
CA ALA A 128 -18.83 18.28 -5.77
C ALA A 128 -19.00 19.79 -5.58
N VAL A 129 -17.93 20.53 -5.27
CA VAL A 129 -17.95 21.99 -5.14
C VAL A 129 -18.37 22.67 -6.43
N ILE A 130 -17.86 22.22 -7.58
CA ILE A 130 -18.22 22.77 -8.90
C ILE A 130 -19.70 22.56 -9.20
N ILE A 131 -20.23 21.35 -8.94
CA ILE A 131 -21.65 21.03 -9.12
C ILE A 131 -22.51 21.94 -8.23
N ILE A 132 -22.18 22.04 -6.93
CA ILE A 132 -22.90 22.89 -5.98
C ILE A 132 -22.88 24.36 -6.42
N ALA A 133 -21.73 24.86 -6.86
CA ALA A 133 -21.58 26.23 -7.35
C ALA A 133 -22.44 26.50 -8.60
N ASN A 134 -22.48 25.54 -9.54
CA ASN A 134 -23.32 25.64 -10.74
C ASN A 134 -24.82 25.60 -10.40
N ILE A 135 -25.25 24.72 -9.49
CA ILE A 135 -26.64 24.67 -9.01
C ILE A 135 -27.03 26.01 -8.36
N ARG A 136 -26.17 26.56 -7.48
CA ARG A 136 -26.40 27.87 -6.84
C ARG A 136 -26.50 29.01 -7.87
N LYS A 137 -25.64 29.00 -8.89
CA LYS A 137 -25.64 30.01 -9.96
C LYS A 137 -26.90 29.94 -10.81
N ASN A 138 -27.37 28.73 -11.17
CA ASN A 138 -28.62 28.54 -11.90
C ASN A 138 -29.85 28.98 -11.09
N ARG A 139 -29.90 28.67 -9.78
CA ARG A 139 -30.99 29.17 -8.90
C ARG A 139 -31.04 30.69 -8.83
N ARG A 140 -29.90 31.38 -8.71
CA ARG A 140 -29.84 32.85 -8.71
C ARG A 140 -30.28 33.46 -10.04
N LYS A 141 -29.93 32.85 -11.17
CA LYS A 141 -30.41 33.28 -12.50
C LYS A 141 -31.93 33.17 -12.63
N HIS A 142 -32.53 32.08 -12.13
CA HIS A 142 -33.98 31.91 -12.16
C HIS A 142 -34.70 32.96 -11.31
N LEU A 143 -34.20 33.27 -10.10
CA LEU A 143 -34.80 34.28 -9.23
C LEU A 143 -34.65 35.71 -9.78
N GLY A 144 -33.51 36.03 -10.39
CA GLY A 144 -33.27 37.35 -10.99
C GLY A 144 -34.03 37.62 -12.29
N ASN A 145 -34.54 36.59 -12.98
CA ASN A 145 -35.37 36.72 -14.18
C ASN A 145 -36.89 36.75 -13.87
N CYS A 146 -37.28 36.62 -12.60
CA CYS A 146 -38.67 36.70 -12.14
C CYS A 146 -38.98 38.00 -11.38
N SER A 147 -38.06 38.97 -11.37
CA SER A 147 -38.29 40.37 -10.96
C SER A 147 -38.25 41.28 -12.17
#